data_AF-A0A1H2XF27-F1
#
_entry.id   AF-A0A1H2XF27-F1
#
_cell.length_a   1.000
_cell.length_b   1.000
_cell.length_c   1.000
_cell.angle_alpha   90.00
_cell.angle_beta   90.00
_cell.angle_gamma   90.00
#
_symmetry.space_group_name_H-M   'P 1'
#
loop_
_entity.id
_entity.type
_entity.pdbx_description
1 polymer ?
#
loop_
_entity_poly.entity_id
_entity_poly.type
_entity_poly.pdbx_seq_one_letter_code
_entity_poly.pdbx_strand_id
1 'polypeptide(L)'
;MSLEDHAEELASDLGVDKEEVTRDLENLVNYSVPMDEAKQSLRRKYGDGSSGSDGTPSSKAISEVSTDDSNVTVTAVVLTSGRRSIQYNGEQHVIREGELADETGKISYTAWDGFSGDLQPGQTVRLGNAGVREWDGKPELNLGDSTDPEVVDETLDIDYDVGGRAALQDLAPGDRGITVEVQVLECEQKVIDGRDGETTILSGVVGDESGRLPFTDWEPHEEIEEGASVRLEETFVREFRGAPSVNVSEFSAVTALDQTVEVAEDAPRLSIHEAVESGGLFDVELAGNVIQVRDGSGLIERCPECGRVIQNGQCRSHGAVEGEDDLRTKAILDDGTDTVTAVLDDELTARVYGGNLDDAREHARDAMDKEVVAERISDRIVGREYAVRGSLSVDEYGANLTASTFVEADDDPATRAQALLQEADT
;
A
#
# COMPACT_ATOMS: atom_id res chain seq x y z
N MET A 1 6.08 52.94 -3.87
CA MET A 1 7.42 53.31 -3.41
C MET A 1 8.34 53.26 -4.61
N SER A 2 9.30 54.18 -4.70
CA SER A 2 10.31 54.15 -5.77
C SER A 2 11.38 53.08 -5.44
N LEU A 3 12.16 52.69 -6.45
CA LEU A 3 13.26 51.72 -6.26
C LEU A 3 14.32 52.27 -5.28
N GLU A 4 14.57 53.58 -5.32
CA GLU A 4 15.45 54.28 -4.39
C GLU A 4 14.93 54.24 -2.94
N ASP A 5 13.61 54.36 -2.73
CA ASP A 5 13.00 54.25 -1.39
C ASP A 5 13.20 52.84 -0.81
N HIS A 6 13.06 51.81 -1.66
CA HIS A 6 13.27 50.42 -1.27
C HIS A 6 14.73 50.09 -0.98
N ALA A 7 15.67 50.66 -1.75
CA ALA A 7 17.09 50.47 -1.52
C ALA A 7 17.55 51.19 -0.24
N GLU A 8 17.00 52.37 0.06
CA GLU A 8 17.31 53.12 1.29
C GLU A 8 16.81 52.42 2.55
N GLU A 9 15.57 51.93 2.53
CA GLU A 9 14.99 51.12 3.61
C GLU A 9 15.85 49.87 3.85
N LEU A 10 16.22 49.16 2.78
CA LEU A 10 16.98 47.93 2.88
C LEU A 10 18.43 48.14 3.31
N ALA A 11 19.08 49.21 2.83
CA ALA A 11 20.44 49.59 3.23
C ALA A 11 20.49 50.00 4.71
N SER A 12 19.47 50.75 5.16
CA SER A 12 19.33 51.14 6.57
C SER A 12 19.05 49.94 7.48
N ASP A 13 18.23 49.00 7.04
CA ASP A 13 17.92 47.76 7.79
C ASP A 13 19.15 46.87 7.95
N LEU A 14 19.98 46.76 6.92
CA LEU A 14 21.12 45.84 6.85
C LEU A 14 22.45 46.46 7.26
N GLY A 15 22.51 47.79 7.42
CA GLY A 15 23.74 48.50 7.76
C GLY A 15 24.78 48.52 6.64
N VAL A 16 24.33 48.43 5.38
CA VAL A 16 25.18 48.35 4.17
C VAL A 16 25.08 49.64 3.36
N ASP A 17 26.06 49.89 2.49
CA ASP A 17 26.09 51.06 1.62
C ASP A 17 24.88 51.11 0.67
N LYS A 18 24.18 52.25 0.66
CA LYS A 18 22.96 52.47 -0.13
C LYS A 18 23.22 52.38 -1.64
N GLU A 19 24.35 52.86 -2.12
CA GLU A 19 24.65 52.87 -3.57
C GLU A 19 24.92 51.46 -4.08
N GLU A 20 25.47 50.58 -3.23
CA GLU A 20 25.68 49.17 -3.53
C GLU A 20 24.36 48.38 -3.56
N VAL A 21 23.51 48.56 -2.54
CA VAL A 21 22.18 47.93 -2.47
C VAL A 21 21.29 48.39 -3.62
N THR A 22 21.36 49.66 -4.01
CA THR A 22 20.58 50.20 -5.13
C THR A 22 20.97 49.53 -6.45
N ARG A 23 22.27 49.40 -6.74
CA ARG A 23 22.76 48.80 -7.98
C ARG A 23 22.35 47.34 -8.13
N ASP A 24 22.38 46.58 -7.03
CA ASP A 24 21.99 45.17 -7.07
C ASP A 24 20.49 44.98 -7.16
N LEU A 25 19.71 45.85 -6.50
CA LEU A 25 18.25 45.86 -6.60
C LEU A 25 17.81 46.22 -8.03
N GLU A 26 18.47 47.19 -8.67
CA GLU A 26 18.26 47.52 -10.08
C GLU A 26 18.57 46.35 -11.01
N ASN A 27 19.67 45.63 -10.75
CA ASN A 27 20.02 44.45 -11.53
C ASN A 27 18.94 43.36 -11.44
N LEU A 28 18.44 43.05 -10.24
CA LEU A 28 17.42 42.01 -10.04
C LEU A 28 16.08 42.38 -10.70
N VAL A 29 15.67 43.64 -10.59
CA VAL A 29 14.45 44.14 -11.25
C VAL A 29 14.60 44.14 -12.77
N ASN A 30 15.80 44.42 -13.31
CA ASN A 30 16.08 44.32 -14.75
C ASN A 30 15.96 42.88 -15.27
N TYR A 31 16.20 41.88 -14.43
CA TYR A 31 15.94 40.46 -14.73
C TYR A 31 14.50 40.03 -14.40
N SER A 32 13.59 40.99 -14.22
CA SER A 32 12.16 40.75 -13.94
C SER A 32 11.88 40.01 -12.64
N VAL A 33 12.80 40.06 -11.67
CA VAL A 33 12.57 39.51 -10.33
C VAL A 33 11.56 40.42 -9.58
N PRO A 34 10.48 39.87 -9.02
CA PRO A 34 9.54 40.62 -8.20
C PRO A 34 10.23 41.35 -7.04
N MET A 35 9.76 42.56 -6.70
CA MET A 35 10.40 43.43 -5.69
C MET A 35 10.58 42.76 -4.32
N ASP A 36 9.65 41.91 -3.90
CA ASP A 36 9.73 41.22 -2.61
C ASP A 36 10.79 40.11 -2.60
N GLU A 37 10.92 39.36 -3.70
CA GLU A 37 11.97 38.35 -3.88
C GLU A 37 13.36 38.99 -4.02
N ALA A 38 13.44 40.11 -4.75
CA ALA A 38 14.68 40.87 -4.90
C ALA A 38 15.19 41.36 -3.53
N LYS A 39 14.29 41.90 -2.68
CA LYS A 39 14.63 42.29 -1.31
C LYS A 39 15.09 41.11 -0.46
N GLN A 40 14.40 39.97 -0.51
CA GLN A 40 14.80 38.77 0.24
C GLN A 40 16.18 38.25 -0.20
N SER A 41 16.46 38.27 -1.50
CA SER A 41 17.76 37.88 -2.05
C SER A 41 18.89 38.79 -1.54
N LEU A 42 18.65 40.10 -1.49
CA LEU A 42 19.62 41.05 -0.95
C LEU A 42 19.75 40.98 0.57
N ARG A 43 18.68 40.66 1.32
CA ARG A 43 18.76 40.39 2.76
C ARG A 43 19.64 39.18 3.06
N ARG A 44 19.60 38.14 2.21
CA ARG A 44 20.51 36.99 2.31
C ARG A 44 21.96 37.38 1.97
N LYS A 45 22.16 38.20 0.93
CA LYS A 45 23.49 38.64 0.49
C LYS A 45 24.20 39.55 1.51
N TYR A 46 23.47 40.46 2.15
CA TYR A 46 24.01 41.55 2.96
C TYR A 46 23.73 41.44 4.45
N GLY A 47 22.87 40.51 4.87
CA GLY A 47 22.49 40.33 6.28
C GLY A 47 23.55 39.69 7.17
N ASP A 48 24.70 39.31 6.65
CA ASP A 48 25.75 38.61 7.42
C ASP A 48 26.73 39.58 8.09
N GLY A 49 26.18 40.47 8.92
CA GLY A 49 26.89 41.61 9.49
C GLY A 49 26.84 41.74 11.00
N SER A 50 26.48 40.70 11.77
CA SER A 50 26.84 40.56 13.21
C SER A 50 26.25 39.31 13.85
N SER A 51 27.16 38.41 14.27
CA SER A 51 26.97 37.39 15.31
C SER A 51 26.14 36.14 14.97
N GLY A 52 26.74 35.23 14.19
CA GLY A 52 26.80 33.79 14.50
C GLY A 52 25.50 32.98 14.52
N SER A 53 25.04 32.58 13.34
CA SER A 53 24.53 31.21 13.06
C SER A 53 24.48 31.01 11.55
N ASP A 54 25.26 30.06 11.03
CA ASP A 54 25.23 29.62 9.62
C ASP A 54 23.79 29.42 9.12
N GLY A 55 23.46 30.03 7.98
CA GLY A 55 22.15 29.92 7.33
C GLY A 55 21.87 28.58 6.65
N THR A 56 22.64 27.53 6.98
CA THR A 56 22.35 26.15 6.60
C THR A 56 21.50 25.54 7.70
N PRO A 57 20.32 24.96 7.41
CA PRO A 57 19.54 24.24 8.41
C PRO A 57 20.42 23.24 9.16
N SER A 58 20.27 23.18 10.48
CA SER A 58 21.11 22.34 11.33
C SER A 58 21.11 20.90 10.81
N SER A 59 22.29 20.29 10.74
CA SER A 59 22.39 18.88 10.44
C SER A 59 21.71 18.08 11.55
N LYS A 60 20.89 17.12 11.17
CA LYS A 60 20.17 16.22 12.09
C LYS A 60 20.42 14.78 11.69
N ALA A 61 20.45 13.90 12.67
CA ALA A 61 20.29 12.47 12.41
C ALA A 61 18.84 12.19 11.99
N ILE A 62 18.62 11.14 11.21
CA ILE A 62 17.30 10.79 10.69
C ILE A 62 16.28 10.59 11.80
N SER A 63 16.67 9.90 12.88
CA SER A 63 15.81 9.67 14.05
C SER A 63 15.36 10.95 14.79
N GLU A 64 16.02 12.08 14.55
CA GLU A 64 15.74 13.38 15.18
C GLU A 64 14.88 14.30 14.29
N VAL A 65 14.56 13.86 13.07
CA VAL A 65 13.65 14.57 12.17
C VAL A 65 12.21 14.37 12.66
N SER A 66 11.47 15.46 12.75
CA SER A 66 10.10 15.49 13.28
C SER A 66 9.18 16.32 12.41
N THR A 67 7.87 16.17 12.57
CA THR A 67 6.86 16.93 11.81
C THR A 67 6.83 18.43 12.15
N ASP A 68 7.46 18.83 13.26
CA ASP A 68 7.63 20.23 13.66
C ASP A 68 8.79 20.92 12.91
N ASP A 69 9.66 20.14 12.24
CA ASP A 69 10.74 20.68 11.46
C ASP A 69 10.23 21.29 10.15
N SER A 70 10.81 22.42 9.74
CA SER A 70 10.51 23.02 8.43
C SER A 70 11.48 22.53 7.36
N ASN A 71 12.78 22.67 7.62
CA ASN A 71 13.86 22.24 6.74
C ASN A 71 15.00 21.67 7.58
N VAL A 72 15.68 20.64 7.07
CA VAL A 72 16.79 19.96 7.73
C VAL A 72 17.93 19.72 6.76
N THR A 73 19.12 19.46 7.30
CA THR A 73 20.21 18.85 6.53
C THR A 73 20.44 17.44 7.04
N VAL A 74 20.40 16.44 6.16
CA VAL A 74 20.67 15.04 6.50
C VAL A 74 21.76 14.46 5.61
N THR A 75 22.54 13.52 6.13
CA THR A 75 23.45 12.68 5.33
C THR A 75 22.98 11.25 5.50
N ALA A 76 22.66 10.58 4.40
CA ALA A 76 22.01 9.28 4.43
C ALA A 76 22.36 8.45 3.19
N VAL A 77 22.28 7.12 3.32
CA VAL A 77 22.32 6.19 2.19
C VAL A 77 20.92 6.08 1.58
N VAL A 78 20.83 6.17 0.25
CA VAL A 78 19.60 5.88 -0.48
C VAL A 78 19.32 4.38 -0.42
N LEU A 79 18.21 3.98 0.19
CA LEU A 79 17.80 2.56 0.27
C LEU A 79 17.00 2.15 -0.96
N THR A 80 15.98 2.93 -1.32
CA THR A 80 15.11 2.67 -2.47
C THR A 80 14.89 3.94 -3.29
N SER A 81 14.62 3.78 -4.58
CA SER A 81 14.18 4.87 -5.45
C SER A 81 13.23 4.34 -6.51
N GLY A 82 11.94 4.59 -6.34
CA GLY A 82 10.89 4.29 -7.30
C GLY A 82 10.37 5.56 -7.98
N ARG A 83 9.82 5.40 -9.17
CA ARG A 83 9.17 6.46 -9.94
C ARG A 83 7.67 6.27 -10.00
N ARG A 84 6.93 7.37 -10.04
CA ARG A 84 5.48 7.36 -10.32
C ARG A 84 5.02 8.62 -11.04
N SER A 85 4.01 8.43 -11.86
CA SER A 85 3.23 9.51 -12.46
C SER A 85 2.18 10.00 -11.46
N ILE A 86 2.10 11.32 -11.26
CA ILE A 86 1.05 11.98 -10.50
C ILE A 86 0.40 13.07 -11.33
N GLN A 87 -0.88 13.35 -11.06
CA GLN A 87 -1.56 14.49 -11.63
C GLN A 87 -1.65 15.60 -10.59
N TYR A 88 -1.02 16.73 -10.87
CA TYR A 88 -1.01 17.90 -10.00
C TYR A 88 -1.26 19.15 -10.84
N ASN A 89 -2.13 20.05 -10.38
CA ASN A 89 -2.56 21.25 -11.13
C ASN A 89 -3.07 20.99 -12.58
N GLY A 90 -3.53 19.77 -12.87
CA GLY A 90 -3.99 19.38 -14.20
C GLY A 90 -2.87 18.99 -15.17
N GLU A 91 -1.62 18.97 -14.72
CA GLU A 91 -0.46 18.49 -15.46
C GLU A 91 0.02 17.15 -14.88
N GLN A 92 0.67 16.33 -15.73
CA GLN A 92 1.30 15.08 -15.30
C GLN A 92 2.74 15.37 -14.91
N HIS A 93 3.12 14.90 -13.72
CA HIS A 93 4.45 15.05 -13.15
C HIS A 93 5.01 13.67 -12.82
N VAL A 94 6.31 13.47 -13.01
CA VAL A 94 7.00 12.22 -12.65
C VAL A 94 7.85 12.51 -11.43
N ILE A 95 7.47 11.94 -10.29
CA ILE A 95 8.20 12.10 -9.03
C ILE A 95 9.04 10.85 -8.74
N ARG A 96 10.07 11.03 -7.91
CA ARG A 96 10.79 9.91 -7.29
C ARG A 96 10.43 9.83 -5.81
N GLU A 97 10.31 8.62 -5.29
CA GLU A 97 9.99 8.34 -3.89
C GLU A 97 10.73 7.09 -3.42
N GLY A 98 11.03 7.02 -2.13
CA GLY A 98 11.78 5.91 -1.55
C GLY A 98 12.15 6.15 -0.09
N GLU A 99 13.09 5.36 0.42
CA GLU A 99 13.63 5.47 1.77
C GLU A 99 15.12 5.84 1.78
N LEU A 100 15.50 6.62 2.79
CA LEU A 100 16.87 6.99 3.12
C LEU A 100 17.18 6.44 4.52
N ALA A 101 18.43 6.06 4.78
CA ALA A 101 18.86 5.65 6.11
C ALA A 101 20.23 6.16 6.52
N ASP A 102 20.40 6.36 7.82
CA ASP A 102 21.66 6.61 8.50
C ASP A 102 21.80 5.64 9.67
N GLU A 103 22.85 5.79 10.48
CA GLU A 103 23.13 4.92 11.63
C GLU A 103 22.02 4.98 12.72
N THR A 104 21.09 5.93 12.63
CA THR A 104 20.05 6.17 13.64
C THR A 104 18.66 5.70 13.22
N GLY A 105 18.39 5.55 11.92
CA GLY A 105 17.11 5.09 11.44
C GLY A 105 16.89 5.30 9.95
N LYS A 106 15.63 5.16 9.54
CA LYS A 106 15.16 5.37 8.17
C LYS A 106 14.06 6.43 8.08
N ILE A 107 13.98 7.13 6.95
CA ILE A 107 12.94 8.12 6.66
C ILE A 107 12.54 8.04 5.18
N SER A 108 11.25 8.22 4.90
CA SER A 108 10.76 8.30 3.53
C SER A 108 11.07 9.67 2.92
N TYR A 109 11.12 9.70 1.59
CA TYR A 109 11.25 10.95 0.86
C TYR A 109 10.37 10.99 -0.39
N THR A 110 10.04 12.20 -0.81
CA THR A 110 9.52 12.50 -2.14
C THR A 110 10.38 13.58 -2.79
N ALA A 111 10.90 13.30 -3.98
CA ALA A 111 11.58 14.26 -4.83
C ALA A 111 10.65 14.68 -5.97
N TRP A 112 10.35 15.98 -5.99
CA TRP A 112 9.45 16.61 -6.96
C TRP A 112 10.20 17.10 -8.20
N ASP A 113 9.45 17.49 -9.23
CA ASP A 113 9.99 18.21 -10.38
C ASP A 113 10.74 19.46 -9.90
N GLY A 114 12.00 19.58 -10.30
CA GLY A 114 12.93 20.63 -9.85
C GLY A 114 14.06 20.14 -8.95
N PHE A 115 13.90 18.97 -8.30
CA PHE A 115 15.02 18.33 -7.62
C PHE A 115 16.07 17.86 -8.63
N SER A 116 17.32 18.27 -8.44
CA SER A 116 18.42 18.03 -9.41
C SER A 116 19.37 16.90 -9.01
N GLY A 117 19.22 16.34 -7.81
CA GLY A 117 20.08 15.28 -7.30
C GLY A 117 19.76 13.93 -7.93
N ASP A 118 20.78 13.08 -8.07
CA ASP A 118 20.57 11.67 -8.35
C ASP A 118 20.46 10.90 -7.04
N LEU A 119 19.51 9.96 -7.00
CA LEU A 119 19.19 9.16 -5.82
C LEU A 119 19.21 7.69 -6.23
N GLN A 120 20.40 7.17 -6.51
CA GLN A 120 20.54 5.74 -6.83
C GLN A 120 20.68 4.96 -5.53
N PRO A 121 19.98 3.81 -5.38
CA PRO A 121 20.18 2.94 -4.24
C PRO A 121 21.66 2.63 -3.98
N GLY A 122 22.10 2.82 -2.75
CA GLY A 122 23.47 2.58 -2.28
C GLY A 122 24.38 3.81 -2.31
N GLN A 123 23.93 4.93 -2.88
CA GLN A 123 24.67 6.19 -2.79
C GLN A 123 24.47 6.84 -1.43
N THR A 124 25.56 7.33 -0.82
CA THR A 124 25.48 8.25 0.32
C THR A 124 25.30 9.68 -0.20
N VAL A 125 24.21 10.32 0.21
CA VAL A 125 23.85 11.68 -0.19
C VAL A 125 23.70 12.57 1.04
N ARG A 126 24.25 13.78 0.94
CA ARG A 126 23.94 14.88 1.83
C ARG A 126 22.87 15.74 1.19
N LEU A 127 21.73 15.87 1.85
CA LEU A 127 20.59 16.67 1.40
C LEU A 127 20.49 17.92 2.26
N GLY A 128 21.11 19.02 1.80
CA GLY A 128 21.01 20.33 2.44
C GLY A 128 19.63 20.95 2.21
N ASN A 129 19.08 21.59 3.24
CA ASN A 129 17.81 22.32 3.15
C ASN A 129 16.64 21.47 2.59
N ALA A 130 16.62 20.17 2.92
CA ALA A 130 15.50 19.29 2.61
C ALA A 130 14.27 19.74 3.42
N GLY A 131 13.13 19.97 2.75
CA GLY A 131 11.90 20.28 3.45
C GLY A 131 11.41 19.07 4.25
N VAL A 132 10.67 19.30 5.32
CA VAL A 132 10.00 18.23 6.07
C VAL A 132 8.49 18.46 6.01
N ARG A 133 7.74 17.38 5.78
CA ARG A 133 6.28 17.38 5.81
C ARG A 133 5.75 16.19 6.59
N GLU A 134 4.50 16.29 7.05
CA GLU A 134 3.79 15.15 7.64
C GLU A 134 3.15 14.31 6.54
N TRP A 135 3.33 12.99 6.62
CA TRP A 135 2.68 11.99 5.80
C TRP A 135 2.25 10.81 6.68
N ASP A 136 0.95 10.53 6.72
CA ASP A 136 0.38 9.48 7.56
C ASP A 136 0.84 9.55 9.04
N GLY A 137 0.91 10.77 9.58
CA GLY A 137 1.35 11.05 10.94
C GLY A 137 2.87 10.92 11.18
N LYS A 138 3.68 10.65 10.15
CA LYS A 138 5.15 10.52 10.22
C LYS A 138 5.84 11.65 9.45
N PRO A 139 7.07 12.04 9.85
CA PRO A 139 7.87 12.98 9.08
C PRO A 139 8.37 12.33 7.78
N GLU A 140 8.35 13.10 6.71
CA GLU A 140 8.83 12.71 5.38
C GLU A 140 9.63 13.86 4.76
N LEU A 141 10.75 13.53 4.10
CA LEU A 141 11.58 14.52 3.42
C LEU A 141 10.96 14.93 2.08
N ASN A 142 10.81 16.23 1.89
CA ASN A 142 10.21 16.84 0.72
C ASN A 142 11.28 17.58 -0.09
N LEU A 143 11.81 16.93 -1.11
CA LEU A 143 12.95 17.40 -1.89
C LEU A 143 12.48 18.14 -3.16
N GLY A 144 13.03 19.33 -3.41
CA GLY A 144 12.66 20.17 -4.54
C GLY A 144 13.79 21.12 -4.96
N ASP A 145 13.48 22.20 -5.68
CA ASP A 145 14.48 23.15 -6.22
C ASP A 145 15.37 23.79 -5.15
N SER A 146 14.86 23.93 -3.92
CA SER A 146 15.58 24.54 -2.80
C SER A 146 16.45 23.57 -2.02
N THR A 147 16.39 22.27 -2.35
CA THR A 147 17.23 21.26 -1.72
C THR A 147 18.59 21.25 -2.41
N ASP A 148 19.65 21.21 -1.61
CA ASP A 148 21.05 21.18 -2.05
C ASP A 148 21.59 19.73 -1.92
N PRO A 149 21.43 18.87 -2.94
CA PRO A 149 21.95 17.51 -2.92
C PRO A 149 23.45 17.47 -3.25
N GLU A 150 24.19 16.68 -2.48
CA GLU A 150 25.60 16.38 -2.71
C GLU A 150 25.82 14.87 -2.51
N VAL A 151 26.36 14.18 -3.50
CA VAL A 151 26.85 12.80 -3.31
C VAL A 151 28.18 12.90 -2.56
N VAL A 152 28.29 12.18 -1.45
CA VAL A 152 29.47 12.20 -0.59
C VAL A 152 30.15 10.83 -0.56
N ASP A 153 31.48 10.81 -0.46
CA ASP A 153 32.27 9.58 -0.34
C ASP A 153 32.25 9.00 1.10
N GLU A 154 31.34 9.47 1.95
CA GLU A 154 31.16 9.00 3.32
C GLU A 154 30.49 7.63 3.32
N THR A 155 31.05 6.69 4.08
CA THR A 155 30.45 5.37 4.30
C THR A 155 29.75 5.39 5.66
N LEU A 156 28.44 5.17 5.67
CA LEU A 156 27.65 5.03 6.89
C LEU A 156 27.45 3.55 7.21
N ASP A 157 27.52 3.18 8.48
CA ASP A 157 27.25 1.82 8.96
C ASP A 157 25.76 1.65 9.19
N ILE A 158 25.03 1.24 8.15
CA ILE A 158 23.58 1.08 8.18
C ILE A 158 23.18 -0.40 8.33
N ASP A 159 22.21 -0.66 9.21
CA ASP A 159 21.63 -2.00 9.42
C ASP A 159 20.44 -2.28 8.47
N TYR A 160 20.47 -1.72 7.25
CA TYR A 160 19.37 -1.80 6.27
C TYR A 160 19.85 -2.29 4.91
N ASP A 161 19.02 -3.11 4.25
CA ASP A 161 19.29 -3.57 2.89
C ASP A 161 19.05 -2.47 1.84
N VAL A 162 19.94 -2.43 0.85
CA VAL A 162 19.89 -1.47 -0.26
C VAL A 162 19.26 -2.12 -1.50
N GLY A 163 18.43 -1.35 -2.22
CA GLY A 163 17.83 -1.75 -3.50
C GLY A 163 16.41 -2.29 -3.38
N GLY A 164 15.82 -2.25 -2.17
CA GLY A 164 14.42 -2.59 -1.95
C GLY A 164 14.05 -4.03 -2.27
N ARG A 165 15.01 -4.96 -2.28
CA ARG A 165 14.70 -6.38 -2.42
C ARG A 165 13.94 -6.84 -1.19
N ALA A 166 12.75 -7.40 -1.38
CA ALA A 166 11.91 -7.86 -0.29
C ALA A 166 11.21 -9.17 -0.69
N ALA A 167 10.90 -9.99 0.32
CA ALA A 167 9.97 -11.11 0.17
C ALA A 167 8.53 -10.58 0.21
N LEU A 168 7.59 -11.30 -0.41
CA LEU A 168 6.18 -10.87 -0.48
C LEU A 168 5.56 -10.66 0.91
N GLN A 169 5.91 -11.49 1.91
CA GLN A 169 5.38 -11.36 3.27
C GLN A 169 5.78 -10.06 3.98
N ASP A 170 6.89 -9.43 3.58
CA ASP A 170 7.44 -8.24 4.22
C ASP A 170 6.90 -6.95 3.62
N LEU A 171 6.10 -7.04 2.53
CA LEU A 171 5.56 -5.89 1.83
C LEU A 171 4.38 -5.27 2.56
N ALA A 172 4.41 -3.94 2.68
CA ALA A 172 3.36 -3.14 3.29
C ALA A 172 2.80 -2.09 2.32
N PRO A 173 1.51 -1.72 2.41
CA PRO A 173 0.96 -0.60 1.65
C PRO A 173 1.76 0.67 1.93
N GLY A 174 2.26 1.30 0.87
CA GLY A 174 3.13 2.46 1.00
C GLY A 174 4.56 2.22 0.51
N ASP A 175 5.02 0.97 0.47
CA ASP A 175 6.37 0.66 0.00
C ASP A 175 6.57 1.06 -1.47
N ARG A 176 7.75 1.60 -1.79
CA ARG A 176 8.12 2.19 -3.10
C ARG A 176 9.53 1.80 -3.52
N GLY A 177 9.73 1.65 -4.82
CA GLY A 177 11.04 1.29 -5.37
C GLY A 177 11.45 -0.13 -4.98
N ILE A 178 10.47 -1.02 -4.83
CA ILE A 178 10.66 -2.38 -4.35
C ILE A 178 11.02 -3.30 -5.51
N THR A 179 11.91 -4.24 -5.21
CA THR A 179 12.30 -5.33 -6.09
C THR A 179 11.80 -6.65 -5.53
N VAL A 180 11.04 -7.41 -6.31
CA VAL A 180 10.62 -8.77 -5.94
C VAL A 180 10.99 -9.77 -7.04
N GLU A 181 11.33 -11.00 -6.64
CA GLU A 181 11.51 -12.12 -7.55
C GLU A 181 10.41 -13.14 -7.25
N VAL A 182 9.52 -13.36 -8.22
CA VAL A 182 8.25 -14.08 -8.00
C VAL A 182 7.95 -15.01 -9.16
N GLN A 183 7.13 -16.01 -8.91
CA GLN A 183 6.40 -16.73 -9.96
C GLN A 183 5.00 -16.13 -10.12
N VAL A 184 4.57 -15.94 -11.36
CA VAL A 184 3.19 -15.56 -11.71
C VAL A 184 2.31 -16.81 -11.61
N LEU A 185 1.36 -16.82 -10.69
CA LEU A 185 0.48 -17.96 -10.42
C LEU A 185 -0.83 -17.89 -11.20
N GLU A 186 -1.34 -16.67 -11.36
CA GLU A 186 -2.56 -16.38 -12.10
C GLU A 186 -2.33 -15.08 -12.86
N CYS A 187 -2.76 -14.98 -14.11
CA CYS A 187 -2.66 -13.74 -14.87
C CYS A 187 -3.84 -13.60 -15.84
N GLU A 188 -4.61 -12.54 -15.67
CA GLU A 188 -5.75 -12.19 -16.52
C GLU A 188 -5.60 -10.76 -17.05
N GLN A 189 -5.88 -10.60 -18.34
CA GLN A 189 -5.96 -9.29 -18.96
C GLN A 189 -7.36 -8.71 -18.80
N LYS A 190 -7.44 -7.46 -18.35
CA LYS A 190 -8.70 -6.73 -18.13
C LYS A 190 -8.64 -5.35 -18.75
N VAL A 191 -9.77 -4.88 -19.25
CA VAL A 191 -9.98 -3.47 -19.57
C VAL A 191 -10.78 -2.84 -18.44
N ILE A 192 -10.25 -1.79 -17.84
CA ILE A 192 -10.88 -1.05 -16.75
C ILE A 192 -11.16 0.39 -17.19
N ASP A 193 -12.31 0.93 -16.80
CA ASP A 193 -12.63 2.34 -16.99
C ASP A 193 -12.08 3.17 -15.84
N GLY A 194 -10.97 3.88 -16.09
CA GLY A 194 -10.34 4.80 -15.16
C GLY A 194 -10.77 6.25 -15.36
N ARG A 195 -10.21 7.15 -14.55
CA ARG A 195 -10.40 8.60 -14.68
C ARG A 195 -9.97 9.13 -16.05
N ASP A 196 -8.92 8.53 -16.61
CA ASP A 196 -8.31 8.93 -17.88
C ASP A 196 -8.82 8.10 -19.07
N GLY A 197 -9.88 7.31 -18.87
CA GLY A 197 -10.52 6.46 -19.88
C GLY A 197 -10.24 4.97 -19.68
N GLU A 198 -10.54 4.18 -20.70
CA GLU A 198 -10.27 2.75 -20.72
C GLU A 198 -8.76 2.48 -20.67
N THR A 199 -8.32 1.65 -19.71
CA THR A 199 -6.95 1.21 -19.54
C THR A 199 -6.92 -0.32 -19.56
N THR A 200 -5.99 -0.91 -20.32
CA THR A 200 -5.76 -2.36 -20.28
C THR A 200 -4.72 -2.65 -19.21
N ILE A 201 -5.02 -3.60 -18.32
CA ILE A 201 -4.14 -4.01 -17.23
C ILE A 201 -3.97 -5.53 -17.23
N LEU A 202 -2.90 -6.03 -16.62
CA LEU A 202 -2.83 -7.41 -16.14
C LEU A 202 -3.13 -7.42 -14.64
N SER A 203 -3.88 -8.42 -14.20
CA SER A 203 -4.18 -8.64 -12.78
C SER A 203 -4.07 -10.12 -12.48
N GLY A 204 -3.72 -10.47 -11.25
CA GLY A 204 -3.62 -11.86 -10.85
C GLY A 204 -2.87 -12.02 -9.54
N VAL A 205 -2.19 -13.15 -9.40
CA VAL A 205 -1.48 -13.52 -8.17
C VAL A 205 -0.03 -13.85 -8.49
N VAL A 206 0.88 -13.33 -7.67
CA VAL A 206 2.30 -13.70 -7.67
C VAL A 206 2.64 -14.39 -6.36
N GLY A 207 3.62 -15.30 -6.40
CA GLY A 207 4.09 -16.02 -5.23
C GLY A 207 5.60 -16.14 -5.17
N ASP A 208 6.12 -16.27 -3.96
CA ASP A 208 7.50 -16.64 -3.64
C ASP A 208 7.51 -17.62 -2.45
N GLU A 209 8.69 -17.91 -1.90
CA GLU A 209 8.84 -18.83 -0.77
C GLU A 209 8.18 -18.32 0.53
N SER A 210 7.86 -17.02 0.60
CA SER A 210 7.27 -16.38 1.76
C SER A 210 5.74 -16.34 1.72
N GLY A 211 5.14 -16.37 0.52
CA GLY A 211 3.70 -16.37 0.39
C GLY A 211 3.21 -15.94 -0.98
N ARG A 212 1.99 -15.39 -1.00
CA ARG A 212 1.30 -14.96 -2.21
C ARG A 212 0.70 -13.58 -2.01
N LEU A 213 0.76 -12.77 -3.05
CA LEU A 213 0.12 -11.45 -3.08
C LEU A 213 -0.59 -11.21 -4.43
N PRO A 214 -1.66 -10.41 -4.44
CA PRO A 214 -2.27 -9.97 -5.67
C PRO A 214 -1.35 -8.95 -6.34
N PHE A 215 -1.31 -8.96 -7.66
CA PHE A 215 -0.61 -7.94 -8.43
C PHE A 215 -1.53 -7.22 -9.42
N THR A 216 -1.08 -6.03 -9.82
CA THR A 216 -1.64 -5.29 -10.95
C THR A 216 -0.50 -4.72 -11.78
N ASP A 217 -0.47 -5.05 -13.07
CA ASP A 217 0.37 -4.37 -14.04
C ASP A 217 -0.47 -3.35 -14.80
N TRP A 218 -0.15 -2.07 -14.58
CA TRP A 218 -0.88 -0.95 -15.16
C TRP A 218 -0.54 -0.71 -16.64
N GLU A 219 0.59 -1.26 -17.11
CA GLU A 219 1.00 -1.22 -18.51
C GLU A 219 1.50 -2.63 -18.91
N PRO A 220 0.63 -3.50 -19.47
CA PRO A 220 0.90 -4.92 -19.64
C PRO A 220 2.27 -5.26 -20.24
N HIS A 221 3.11 -5.91 -19.44
CA HIS A 221 4.39 -6.48 -19.83
C HIS A 221 4.21 -7.92 -20.31
N GLU A 222 4.82 -8.26 -21.44
CA GLU A 222 4.69 -9.57 -22.08
C GLU A 222 5.41 -10.69 -21.31
N GLU A 223 6.39 -10.32 -20.47
CA GLU A 223 7.08 -11.23 -19.56
C GLU A 223 6.20 -11.71 -18.40
N ILE A 224 5.12 -11.00 -18.07
CA ILE A 224 4.17 -11.38 -17.02
C ILE A 224 3.11 -12.32 -17.61
N GLU A 225 3.42 -13.61 -17.60
CA GLU A 225 2.52 -14.68 -18.03
C GLU A 225 2.40 -15.78 -16.97
N GLU A 226 1.25 -16.46 -16.91
CA GLU A 226 1.01 -17.53 -15.94
C GLU A 226 2.10 -18.62 -16.02
N GLY A 227 2.71 -18.93 -14.88
CA GLY A 227 3.79 -19.89 -14.72
C GLY A 227 5.21 -19.29 -14.86
N ALA A 228 5.36 -18.07 -15.38
CA ALA A 228 6.66 -17.43 -15.54
C ALA A 228 7.26 -17.02 -14.21
N SER A 229 8.59 -17.09 -14.09
CA SER A 229 9.34 -16.51 -12.99
C SER A 229 9.97 -15.20 -13.46
N VAL A 230 9.70 -14.12 -12.73
CA VAL A 230 10.07 -12.76 -13.11
C VAL A 230 10.67 -12.01 -11.93
N ARG A 231 11.63 -11.14 -12.23
CA ARG A 231 12.06 -10.07 -11.34
C ARG A 231 11.34 -8.80 -11.73
N LEU A 232 10.65 -8.20 -10.77
CA LEU A 232 9.94 -6.93 -10.91
C LEU A 232 10.72 -5.89 -10.12
N GLU A 233 11.24 -4.87 -10.79
CA GLU A 233 11.99 -3.76 -10.17
C GLU A 233 11.21 -2.45 -10.27
N GLU A 234 11.48 -1.52 -9.35
CA GLU A 234 10.72 -0.26 -9.23
C GLU A 234 9.21 -0.49 -9.12
N THR A 235 8.80 -1.52 -8.37
CA THR A 235 7.40 -1.74 -8.02
C THR A 235 6.98 -0.86 -6.85
N PHE A 236 5.67 -0.70 -6.69
CA PHE A 236 5.09 -0.05 -5.52
C PHE A 236 3.97 -0.89 -4.93
N VAL A 237 3.75 -0.77 -3.63
CA VAL A 237 2.77 -1.58 -2.91
C VAL A 237 1.57 -0.71 -2.51
N ARG A 238 0.36 -1.15 -2.88
CA ARG A 238 -0.91 -0.53 -2.47
C ARG A 238 -1.77 -1.52 -1.72
N GLU A 239 -2.71 -1.01 -0.94
CA GLU A 239 -3.76 -1.85 -0.40
C GLU A 239 -4.78 -2.20 -1.49
N PHE A 240 -5.11 -3.48 -1.59
CA PHE A 240 -6.20 -3.99 -2.40
C PHE A 240 -7.02 -4.96 -1.57
N ARG A 241 -8.29 -4.61 -1.32
CA ARG A 241 -9.23 -5.42 -0.52
C ARG A 241 -8.67 -5.80 0.87
N GLY A 242 -8.00 -4.85 1.52
CA GLY A 242 -7.44 -5.04 2.86
C GLY A 242 -6.11 -5.82 2.91
N ALA A 243 -5.49 -6.13 1.77
CA ALA A 243 -4.17 -6.77 1.73
C ALA A 243 -3.18 -5.96 0.88
N PRO A 244 -1.86 -6.08 1.12
CA PRO A 244 -0.85 -5.54 0.22
C PRO A 244 -1.01 -6.08 -1.21
N SER A 245 -0.66 -5.27 -2.19
CA SER A 245 -0.68 -5.65 -3.60
C SER A 245 0.51 -5.06 -4.33
N VAL A 246 1.22 -5.90 -5.09
CA VAL A 246 2.36 -5.51 -5.92
C VAL A 246 1.84 -4.81 -7.17
N ASN A 247 2.29 -3.59 -7.42
CA ASN A 247 1.90 -2.84 -8.60
C ASN A 247 3.11 -2.56 -9.50
N VAL A 248 2.95 -2.89 -10.78
CA VAL A 248 3.94 -2.70 -11.85
C VAL A 248 3.46 -1.55 -12.74
N SER A 249 4.37 -0.67 -13.15
CA SER A 249 4.05 0.53 -13.93
C SER A 249 4.96 0.70 -15.12
N GLU A 250 4.71 1.74 -15.92
CA GLU A 250 5.57 2.21 -17.02
C GLU A 250 7.05 2.46 -16.63
N PHE A 251 7.34 2.62 -15.33
CA PHE A 251 8.71 2.80 -14.83
C PHE A 251 9.37 1.51 -14.36
N SER A 252 8.57 0.46 -14.14
CA SER A 252 9.05 -0.80 -13.60
C SER A 252 9.85 -1.55 -14.65
N ALA A 253 10.91 -2.24 -14.23
CA ALA A 253 11.64 -3.16 -15.10
C ALA A 253 11.16 -4.58 -14.80
N VAL A 254 10.74 -5.29 -15.84
CA VAL A 254 10.33 -6.70 -15.75
C VAL A 254 11.38 -7.54 -16.45
N THR A 255 12.01 -8.46 -15.72
CA THR A 255 13.02 -9.36 -16.26
C THR A 255 12.61 -10.81 -16.03
N ALA A 256 12.47 -11.58 -17.11
CA ALA A 256 12.28 -13.02 -17.00
C ALA A 256 13.50 -13.70 -16.36
N LEU A 257 13.25 -14.64 -15.44
CA LEU A 257 14.28 -15.41 -14.75
C LEU A 257 14.43 -16.78 -15.40
N ASP A 258 15.69 -17.20 -15.58
CA ASP A 258 16.00 -18.55 -16.08
C ASP A 258 15.69 -19.65 -15.05
N GLN A 259 15.66 -19.29 -13.77
CA GLN A 259 15.38 -20.18 -12.66
C GLN A 259 13.93 -19.99 -12.20
N THR A 260 13.27 -21.12 -11.92
CA THR A 260 11.95 -21.10 -11.30
C THR A 260 12.07 -20.59 -9.87
N VAL A 261 11.29 -19.56 -9.55
CA VAL A 261 11.09 -19.10 -8.18
C VAL A 261 10.18 -20.11 -7.49
N GLU A 262 10.65 -20.66 -6.36
CA GLU A 262 9.86 -21.57 -5.52
C GLU A 262 8.72 -20.78 -4.84
N VAL A 263 7.55 -21.39 -4.74
CA VAL A 263 6.36 -20.75 -4.16
C VAL A 263 5.86 -21.56 -2.97
N ALA A 264 5.50 -20.87 -1.90
CA ALA A 264 4.85 -21.49 -0.75
C ALA A 264 3.57 -22.26 -1.17
N GLU A 265 3.55 -23.56 -0.91
CA GLU A 265 2.38 -24.40 -1.14
C GLU A 265 1.28 -24.07 -0.12
N ASP A 266 1.65 -23.99 1.15
CA ASP A 266 0.77 -23.71 2.28
C ASP A 266 0.74 -22.21 2.62
N ALA A 267 -0.43 -21.74 3.06
CA ALA A 267 -0.55 -20.40 3.62
C ALA A 267 -0.09 -20.39 5.10
N PRO A 268 0.39 -19.24 5.61
CA PRO A 268 0.65 -19.11 7.04
C PRO A 268 -0.62 -19.40 7.84
N ARG A 269 -0.47 -20.25 8.86
CA ARG A 269 -1.54 -20.55 9.84
C ARG A 269 -1.39 -19.62 11.03
N LEU A 270 -2.45 -18.87 11.32
CA LEU A 270 -2.49 -17.92 12.43
C LEU A 270 -3.71 -18.19 13.32
N SER A 271 -3.64 -17.76 14.58
CA SER A 271 -4.86 -17.57 15.36
C SER A 271 -5.71 -16.47 14.72
N ILE A 272 -7.03 -16.52 14.94
CA ILE A 272 -7.92 -15.48 14.42
C ILE A 272 -7.53 -14.12 15.01
N HIS A 273 -7.18 -14.06 16.30
CA HIS A 273 -6.74 -12.80 16.92
C HIS A 273 -5.51 -12.19 16.22
N GLU A 274 -4.45 -12.97 16.01
CA GLU A 274 -3.23 -12.47 15.35
C GLU A 274 -3.50 -12.00 13.92
N ALA A 275 -4.33 -12.75 13.18
CA ALA A 275 -4.70 -12.39 11.82
C ALA A 275 -5.55 -11.10 11.78
N VAL A 276 -6.42 -10.88 12.77
CA VAL A 276 -7.20 -9.64 12.88
C VAL A 276 -6.30 -8.45 13.25
N GLU A 277 -5.35 -8.64 14.18
CA GLU A 277 -4.40 -7.58 14.56
C GLU A 277 -3.47 -7.17 13.41
N SER A 278 -3.21 -8.05 12.45
CA SER A 278 -2.36 -7.73 11.28
C SER A 278 -3.00 -6.75 10.30
N GLY A 279 -4.32 -6.46 10.42
CA GLY A 279 -5.04 -5.51 9.57
C GLY A 279 -5.50 -6.06 8.21
N GLY A 280 -5.18 -7.32 7.89
CA GLY A 280 -5.59 -8.02 6.68
C GLY A 280 -4.43 -8.75 5.98
N LEU A 281 -4.75 -9.82 5.25
CA LEU A 281 -3.80 -10.75 4.64
C LEU A 281 -4.39 -11.29 3.34
N PHE A 282 -3.58 -11.42 2.28
CA PHE A 282 -4.09 -11.96 1.02
C PHE A 282 -4.27 -13.48 1.07
N ASP A 283 -3.35 -14.18 1.73
CA ASP A 283 -3.32 -15.62 1.80
C ASP A 283 -3.00 -16.06 3.23
N VAL A 284 -4.04 -16.49 3.95
CA VAL A 284 -3.93 -16.98 5.33
C VAL A 284 -4.84 -18.19 5.50
N GLU A 285 -4.41 -19.14 6.32
CA GLU A 285 -5.25 -20.25 6.77
C GLU A 285 -5.62 -20.07 8.24
N LEU A 286 -6.93 -20.07 8.51
CA LEU A 286 -7.49 -19.99 9.86
C LEU A 286 -8.24 -21.28 10.18
N ALA A 287 -8.10 -21.78 11.40
CA ALA A 287 -8.81 -22.95 11.87
C ALA A 287 -9.73 -22.59 13.05
N GLY A 288 -11.00 -22.99 12.99
CA GLY A 288 -11.93 -22.71 14.08
C GLY A 288 -13.28 -23.38 13.93
N ASN A 289 -14.10 -23.26 14.97
CA ASN A 289 -15.45 -23.80 15.00
C ASN A 289 -16.41 -22.85 14.29
N VAL A 290 -17.29 -23.38 13.45
CA VAL A 290 -18.40 -22.59 12.93
C VAL A 290 -19.48 -22.48 14.00
N ILE A 291 -19.66 -21.29 14.55
CA ILE A 291 -20.63 -21.06 15.63
C ILE A 291 -21.98 -20.56 15.13
N GLN A 292 -22.02 -19.97 13.94
CA GLN A 292 -23.24 -19.40 13.36
C GLN A 292 -23.15 -19.28 11.83
N VAL A 293 -24.27 -19.46 11.14
CA VAL A 293 -24.49 -18.96 9.77
C VAL A 293 -25.29 -17.67 9.83
N ARG A 294 -24.77 -16.57 9.27
CA ARG A 294 -25.40 -15.24 9.31
C ARG A 294 -26.49 -15.08 8.25
N ASP A 295 -27.38 -14.13 8.49
CA ASP A 295 -28.39 -13.68 7.52
C ASP A 295 -27.77 -13.28 6.19
N GLY A 296 -28.52 -13.51 5.11
CA GLY A 296 -28.02 -13.34 3.74
C GLY A 296 -27.05 -14.44 3.32
N SER A 297 -27.14 -15.61 3.94
CA SER A 297 -26.57 -16.89 3.50
C SER A 297 -27.63 -17.73 2.78
N GLY A 298 -27.22 -18.81 2.10
CA GLY A 298 -28.08 -19.67 1.31
C GLY A 298 -28.36 -19.09 -0.08
N LEU A 299 -29.63 -19.14 -0.49
CA LEU A 299 -30.09 -18.62 -1.78
C LEU A 299 -30.32 -17.11 -1.70
N ILE A 300 -29.49 -16.34 -2.40
CA ILE A 300 -29.52 -14.88 -2.45
C ILE A 300 -29.84 -14.38 -3.86
N GLU A 301 -30.12 -13.09 -3.99
CA GLU A 301 -30.27 -12.42 -5.29
C GLU A 301 -29.24 -11.30 -5.41
N ARG A 302 -28.65 -11.13 -6.59
CA ARG A 302 -27.70 -10.06 -6.90
C ARG A 302 -28.24 -9.10 -7.94
N CYS A 303 -27.80 -7.85 -7.84
CA CYS A 303 -28.06 -6.86 -8.86
C CYS A 303 -27.23 -7.21 -10.11
N PRO A 304 -27.83 -7.35 -11.30
CA PRO A 304 -27.09 -7.68 -12.52
C PRO A 304 -26.12 -6.58 -12.95
N GLU A 305 -26.31 -5.35 -12.47
CA GLU A 305 -25.47 -4.20 -12.83
C GLU A 305 -24.23 -4.03 -11.94
N CYS A 306 -24.28 -4.45 -10.67
CA CYS A 306 -23.13 -4.26 -9.76
C CYS A 306 -22.79 -5.46 -8.87
N GLY A 307 -23.47 -6.59 -9.02
CA GLY A 307 -23.23 -7.83 -8.26
C GLY A 307 -23.54 -7.75 -6.76
N ARG A 308 -24.01 -6.60 -6.25
CA ARG A 308 -24.40 -6.45 -4.84
C ARG A 308 -25.66 -7.24 -4.55
N VAL A 309 -25.71 -7.83 -3.35
CA VAL A 309 -26.90 -8.54 -2.88
C VAL A 309 -28.07 -7.56 -2.73
N ILE A 310 -29.22 -7.94 -3.27
CA ILE A 310 -30.45 -7.16 -3.24
C ILE A 310 -31.45 -7.76 -2.26
N GLN A 311 -32.42 -6.96 -1.84
CA GLN A 311 -33.53 -7.43 -1.01
C GLN A 311 -34.85 -6.95 -1.64
N ASN A 312 -35.81 -7.86 -1.80
CA ASN A 312 -37.13 -7.56 -2.36
C ASN A 312 -37.07 -6.81 -3.71
N GLY A 313 -36.16 -7.23 -4.61
CA GLY A 313 -35.97 -6.59 -5.92
C GLY A 313 -35.36 -5.18 -5.87
N GLN A 314 -34.74 -4.77 -4.76
CA GLN A 314 -34.13 -3.44 -4.63
C GLN A 314 -32.62 -3.51 -4.40
N CYS A 315 -31.88 -2.90 -5.31
CA CYS A 315 -30.46 -2.56 -5.17
C CYS A 315 -30.31 -1.17 -4.55
N ARG A 316 -29.40 -1.04 -3.57
CA ARG A 316 -29.10 0.24 -2.91
C ARG A 316 -28.56 1.32 -3.87
N SER A 317 -27.96 0.90 -4.98
CA SER A 317 -27.34 1.80 -5.96
C SER A 317 -28.22 2.06 -7.18
N HIS A 318 -28.91 1.03 -7.67
CA HIS A 318 -29.65 1.08 -8.94
C HIS A 318 -31.18 1.05 -8.77
N GLY A 319 -31.67 0.99 -7.54
CA GLY A 319 -33.10 0.96 -7.25
C GLY A 319 -33.72 -0.39 -7.61
N ALA A 320 -34.90 -0.36 -8.24
CA ALA A 320 -35.63 -1.57 -8.58
C ALA A 320 -34.94 -2.33 -9.74
N VAL A 321 -34.56 -3.58 -9.48
CA VAL A 321 -33.88 -4.46 -10.44
C VAL A 321 -34.43 -5.88 -10.34
N GLU A 322 -34.40 -6.63 -11.46
CA GLU A 322 -34.66 -8.08 -11.45
C GLU A 322 -33.38 -8.79 -11.02
N GLY A 323 -33.45 -9.50 -9.88
CA GLY A 323 -32.27 -10.14 -9.29
C GLY A 323 -31.84 -11.40 -10.03
N GLU A 324 -30.54 -11.63 -10.08
CA GLU A 324 -29.96 -12.91 -10.50
C GLU A 324 -29.73 -13.76 -9.24
N ASP A 325 -30.33 -14.95 -9.18
CA ASP A 325 -30.11 -15.82 -8.02
C ASP A 325 -28.66 -16.30 -7.97
N ASP A 326 -28.13 -16.38 -6.76
CA ASP A 326 -26.79 -16.84 -6.46
C ASP A 326 -26.77 -17.60 -5.12
N LEU A 327 -25.68 -18.32 -4.86
CA LEU A 327 -25.40 -18.97 -3.58
C LEU A 327 -24.29 -18.24 -2.83
N ARG A 328 -24.47 -18.03 -1.53
CA ARG A 328 -23.42 -17.50 -0.66
C ARG A 328 -23.60 -18.00 0.75
N THR A 329 -22.52 -18.24 1.47
CA THR A 329 -22.56 -18.52 2.91
C THR A 329 -21.71 -17.53 3.66
N LYS A 330 -22.22 -17.02 4.78
CA LYS A 330 -21.47 -16.25 5.76
C LYS A 330 -21.42 -17.04 7.06
N ALA A 331 -20.35 -17.78 7.28
CA ALA A 331 -20.13 -18.57 8.49
C ALA A 331 -19.26 -17.78 9.48
N ILE A 332 -19.59 -17.83 10.77
CA ILE A 332 -18.78 -17.25 11.83
C ILE A 332 -17.86 -18.31 12.38
N LEU A 333 -16.57 -18.11 12.17
CA LEU A 333 -15.48 -18.95 12.64
C LEU A 333 -14.95 -18.39 13.96
N ASP A 334 -14.76 -19.27 14.94
CA ASP A 334 -14.28 -18.94 16.29
C ASP A 334 -13.26 -20.00 16.73
N ASP A 335 -12.05 -19.56 17.07
CA ASP A 335 -10.95 -20.40 17.55
C ASP A 335 -10.70 -20.24 19.06
N GLY A 336 -11.53 -19.43 19.74
CA GLY A 336 -11.40 -19.06 21.15
C GLY A 336 -10.53 -17.82 21.41
N THR A 337 -9.82 -17.30 20.40
CA THR A 337 -8.99 -16.09 20.50
C THR A 337 -9.73 -14.86 19.98
N ASP A 338 -10.44 -14.99 18.86
CA ASP A 338 -11.34 -13.98 18.27
C ASP A 338 -12.32 -14.64 17.29
N THR A 339 -13.10 -13.85 16.55
CA THR A 339 -14.05 -14.33 15.54
C THR A 339 -13.86 -13.66 14.18
N VAL A 340 -14.06 -14.42 13.11
CA VAL A 340 -14.04 -13.93 11.72
C VAL A 340 -15.26 -14.41 10.95
N THR A 341 -15.77 -13.59 10.03
CA THR A 341 -16.80 -14.03 9.08
C THR A 341 -16.14 -14.66 7.85
N ALA A 342 -16.18 -15.99 7.75
CA ALA A 342 -15.84 -16.71 6.53
C ALA A 342 -16.96 -16.55 5.49
N VAL A 343 -16.62 -15.95 4.34
CA VAL A 343 -17.52 -15.75 3.21
C VAL A 343 -17.19 -16.80 2.15
N LEU A 344 -18.15 -17.68 1.90
CA LEU A 344 -18.07 -18.72 0.88
C LEU A 344 -18.79 -18.24 -0.39
N ASP A 345 -18.13 -18.40 -1.52
CA ASP A 345 -18.71 -18.20 -2.85
C ASP A 345 -19.76 -19.27 -3.19
N ASP A 346 -20.26 -19.26 -4.43
CA ASP A 346 -21.30 -20.17 -4.90
C ASP A 346 -20.84 -21.62 -4.93
N GLU A 347 -19.59 -21.88 -5.33
CA GLU A 347 -19.01 -23.22 -5.39
C GLU A 347 -18.81 -23.83 -3.99
N LEU A 348 -18.21 -23.08 -3.06
CA LEU A 348 -18.05 -23.49 -1.67
C LEU A 348 -19.42 -23.63 -0.98
N THR A 349 -20.35 -22.71 -1.26
CA THR A 349 -21.71 -22.77 -0.72
C THR A 349 -22.46 -24.00 -1.20
N ALA A 350 -22.38 -24.33 -2.50
CA ALA A 350 -22.99 -25.52 -3.07
C ALA A 350 -22.48 -26.80 -2.40
N ARG A 351 -21.17 -26.87 -2.08
CA ARG A 351 -20.57 -27.99 -1.35
C ARG A 351 -21.13 -28.15 0.06
N VAL A 352 -21.15 -27.07 0.85
CA VAL A 352 -21.69 -27.12 2.23
C VAL A 352 -23.20 -27.33 2.26
N TYR A 353 -23.93 -26.83 1.26
CA TYR A 353 -25.36 -27.10 1.07
C TYR A 353 -25.64 -28.56 0.66
N GLY A 354 -24.78 -29.11 -0.21
CA GLY A 354 -24.90 -30.45 -0.82
C GLY A 354 -25.79 -30.51 -2.04
N GLY A 355 -25.80 -29.45 -2.84
CA GLY A 355 -26.58 -29.32 -4.06
C GLY A 355 -26.14 -28.06 -4.81
N ASN A 356 -26.52 -27.94 -6.07
CA ASN A 356 -26.22 -26.75 -6.87
C ASN A 356 -27.30 -25.66 -6.69
N LEU A 357 -27.17 -24.57 -7.44
CA LEU A 357 -28.12 -23.45 -7.43
C LEU A 357 -29.55 -23.87 -7.81
N ASP A 358 -29.70 -24.79 -8.76
CA ASP A 358 -31.02 -25.26 -9.19
C ASP A 358 -31.69 -26.12 -8.12
N ASP A 359 -30.92 -26.98 -7.42
CA ASP A 359 -31.41 -27.74 -6.27
C ASP A 359 -31.85 -26.81 -5.12
N ALA A 360 -31.10 -25.72 -4.89
CA ALA A 360 -31.45 -24.72 -3.89
C ALA A 360 -32.71 -23.94 -4.26
N ARG A 361 -32.86 -23.58 -5.54
CA ARG A 361 -34.06 -22.93 -6.08
C ARG A 361 -35.30 -23.83 -5.99
N GLU A 362 -35.17 -25.11 -6.31
CA GLU A 362 -36.26 -26.09 -6.19
C GLU A 362 -36.66 -26.24 -4.72
N HIS A 363 -35.69 -26.44 -3.82
CA HIS A 363 -35.94 -26.56 -2.39
C HIS A 363 -36.65 -25.33 -1.81
N ALA A 364 -36.20 -24.13 -2.17
CA ALA A 364 -36.83 -22.88 -1.74
C ALA A 364 -38.27 -22.73 -2.29
N ARG A 365 -38.52 -23.15 -3.55
CA ARG A 365 -39.85 -23.13 -4.16
C ARG A 365 -40.81 -24.10 -3.48
N ASP A 366 -40.35 -25.31 -3.19
CA ASP A 366 -41.15 -26.35 -2.54
C ASP A 366 -41.53 -25.98 -1.10
N ALA A 367 -40.60 -25.34 -0.38
CA ALA A 367 -40.84 -24.81 0.96
C ALA A 367 -41.62 -23.49 0.98
N MET A 368 -41.71 -22.79 -0.16
CA MET A 368 -42.17 -21.41 -0.28
C MET A 368 -41.38 -20.43 0.62
N ASP A 369 -40.11 -20.73 0.86
CA ASP A 369 -39.22 -19.97 1.75
C ASP A 369 -37.77 -20.14 1.28
N LYS A 370 -37.04 -19.03 1.12
CA LYS A 370 -35.62 -19.07 0.72
C LYS A 370 -34.71 -19.43 1.90
N GLU A 371 -35.15 -19.22 3.14
CA GLU A 371 -34.33 -19.42 4.34
C GLU A 371 -34.00 -20.91 4.58
N VAL A 372 -34.80 -21.84 4.07
CA VAL A 372 -34.55 -23.30 4.19
C VAL A 372 -33.20 -23.74 3.63
N VAL A 373 -32.65 -22.99 2.67
CA VAL A 373 -31.32 -23.26 2.11
C VAL A 373 -30.25 -22.91 3.16
N ALA A 374 -30.38 -21.77 3.82
CA ALA A 374 -29.48 -21.34 4.88
C ALA A 374 -29.60 -22.22 6.13
N GLU A 375 -30.82 -22.61 6.51
CA GLU A 375 -31.07 -23.54 7.63
C GLU A 375 -30.38 -24.89 7.40
N ARG A 376 -30.53 -25.46 6.19
CA ARG A 376 -29.87 -26.71 5.83
C ARG A 376 -28.34 -26.60 5.83
N ILE A 377 -27.78 -25.47 5.41
CA ILE A 377 -26.34 -25.22 5.51
C ILE A 377 -25.94 -25.17 6.99
N SER A 378 -26.67 -24.41 7.81
CA SER A 378 -26.43 -24.28 9.24
C SER A 378 -26.42 -25.64 9.95
N ASP A 379 -27.43 -26.48 9.71
CA ASP A 379 -27.53 -27.83 10.29
C ASP A 379 -26.34 -28.74 9.95
N ARG A 380 -25.66 -28.47 8.83
CA ARG A 380 -24.54 -29.27 8.37
C ARG A 380 -23.21 -28.81 8.96
N ILE A 381 -22.97 -27.50 9.03
CA ILE A 381 -21.64 -26.96 9.33
C ILE A 381 -21.51 -26.40 10.75
N VAL A 382 -22.60 -25.94 11.38
CA VAL A 382 -22.51 -25.35 12.72
C VAL A 382 -22.12 -26.41 13.76
N GLY A 383 -21.19 -26.05 14.63
CA GLY A 383 -20.64 -26.91 15.68
C GLY A 383 -19.51 -27.83 15.22
N ARG A 384 -19.08 -27.74 13.96
CA ARG A 384 -17.90 -28.43 13.43
C ARG A 384 -16.75 -27.44 13.27
N GLU A 385 -15.54 -27.98 13.26
CA GLU A 385 -14.32 -27.22 13.01
C GLU A 385 -13.93 -27.28 11.54
N TYR A 386 -13.40 -26.17 11.04
CA TYR A 386 -12.95 -26.04 9.66
C TYR A 386 -11.60 -25.35 9.60
N ALA A 387 -10.75 -25.81 8.68
CA ALA A 387 -9.62 -25.05 8.15
C ALA A 387 -10.09 -24.27 6.92
N VAL A 388 -9.86 -22.96 6.94
CA VAL A 388 -10.34 -22.01 5.94
C VAL A 388 -9.15 -21.20 5.44
N ARG A 389 -8.77 -21.39 4.18
CA ARG A 389 -7.76 -20.57 3.50
C ARG A 389 -8.44 -19.49 2.67
N GLY A 390 -7.89 -18.28 2.67
CA GLY A 390 -8.39 -17.21 1.82
C GLY A 390 -7.80 -15.84 2.13
N SER A 391 -8.44 -14.80 1.59
CA SER A 391 -8.03 -13.41 1.79
C SER A 391 -8.82 -12.76 2.93
N LEU A 392 -8.11 -12.32 3.96
CA LEU A 392 -8.64 -11.63 5.12
C LEU A 392 -8.63 -10.11 4.90
N SER A 393 -9.77 -9.47 5.16
CA SER A 393 -9.91 -8.02 5.22
C SER A 393 -10.48 -7.63 6.58
N VAL A 394 -9.89 -6.63 7.21
CA VAL A 394 -10.31 -6.10 8.50
C VAL A 394 -10.71 -4.64 8.31
N ASP A 395 -11.95 -4.30 8.63
CA ASP A 395 -12.46 -2.94 8.55
C ASP A 395 -13.24 -2.56 9.83
N GLU A 396 -13.85 -1.37 9.85
CA GLU A 396 -14.65 -0.88 10.98
C GLU A 396 -15.87 -1.76 11.32
N TYR A 397 -16.28 -2.66 10.42
CA TYR A 397 -17.40 -3.59 10.58
C TYR A 397 -16.96 -5.01 10.99
N GLY A 398 -15.65 -5.24 11.10
CA GLY A 398 -15.05 -6.47 11.59
C GLY A 398 -14.27 -7.25 10.52
N ALA A 399 -13.81 -8.43 10.89
CA ALA A 399 -12.97 -9.27 10.04
C ALA A 399 -13.79 -10.16 9.11
N ASN A 400 -13.45 -10.14 7.82
CA ASN A 400 -14.06 -10.97 6.78
C ASN A 400 -12.98 -11.76 6.03
N LEU A 401 -13.09 -13.08 6.04
CA LEU A 401 -12.23 -13.99 5.28
C LEU A 401 -12.99 -14.45 4.03
N THR A 402 -12.58 -13.98 2.85
CA THR A 402 -13.11 -14.51 1.58
C THR A 402 -12.40 -15.83 1.30
N ALA A 403 -13.11 -16.94 1.48
CA ALA A 403 -12.53 -18.27 1.45
C ALA A 403 -12.26 -18.72 0.00
N SER A 404 -11.05 -19.23 -0.24
CA SER A 404 -10.72 -20.03 -1.43
C SER A 404 -10.88 -21.53 -1.14
N THR A 405 -10.68 -21.93 0.13
CA THR A 405 -10.95 -23.29 0.60
C THR A 405 -11.70 -23.29 1.92
N PHE A 406 -12.49 -24.33 2.15
CA PHE A 406 -13.25 -24.56 3.38
C PHE A 406 -13.36 -26.06 3.59
N VAL A 407 -12.51 -26.60 4.47
CA VAL A 407 -12.34 -28.04 4.68
C VAL A 407 -12.62 -28.35 6.13
N GLU A 408 -13.47 -29.34 6.39
CA GLU A 408 -13.75 -29.80 7.76
C GLU A 408 -12.44 -30.32 8.37
N ALA A 409 -12.09 -29.83 9.55
CA ALA A 409 -10.91 -30.28 10.25
C ALA A 409 -11.17 -31.70 10.76
N ASP A 410 -10.42 -32.67 10.22
CA ASP A 410 -10.47 -34.07 10.63
C ASP A 410 -9.39 -34.40 11.68
N ASP A 411 -8.84 -33.37 12.34
CA ASP A 411 -7.81 -33.55 13.36
C ASP A 411 -8.34 -34.40 14.54
N ASP A 412 -7.55 -35.39 14.94
CA ASP A 412 -7.90 -36.25 16.07
C ASP A 412 -8.02 -35.40 17.35
N PRO A 413 -9.20 -35.36 18.00
CA PRO A 413 -9.40 -34.56 19.21
C PRO A 413 -8.40 -34.85 20.32
N ALA A 414 -7.87 -36.08 20.39
CA ALA A 414 -6.84 -36.43 21.36
C ALA A 414 -5.48 -35.77 21.06
N THR A 415 -5.14 -35.60 19.78
CA THR A 415 -3.92 -34.90 19.35
C THR A 415 -4.02 -33.41 19.68
N ARG A 416 -5.18 -32.79 19.40
CA ARG A 416 -5.43 -31.39 19.75
C ARG A 416 -5.38 -31.13 21.26
N ALA A 417 -6.01 -32.00 22.05
CA ALA A 417 -5.98 -31.89 23.50
C ALA A 417 -4.55 -32.00 24.05
N GLN A 418 -3.68 -32.82 23.43
CA GLN A 418 -2.28 -32.93 23.83
C GLN A 418 -1.46 -31.68 23.47
N ALA A 419 -1.69 -31.07 22.30
CA ALA A 419 -1.04 -29.83 21.91
C ALA A 419 -1.39 -28.69 22.88
N LEU A 420 -2.69 -28.52 23.17
CA LEU A 420 -3.18 -27.51 24.12
C LEU A 420 -2.60 -27.71 25.53
N LEU A 421 -2.48 -28.97 25.99
CA LEU A 421 -1.85 -29.28 27.28
C LEU A 421 -0.37 -28.90 27.32
N GLN A 422 0.37 -29.09 26.21
CA GLN A 422 1.79 -28.71 26.15
C GLN A 422 1.96 -27.19 26.17
N GLU A 423 1.10 -26.45 25.48
CA GLU A 423 1.10 -24.99 25.52
C GLU A 423 0.78 -24.45 26.92
N ALA A 424 -0.19 -25.06 27.62
CA ALA A 424 -0.55 -24.65 28.98
C ALA A 424 0.53 -24.94 30.04
N ASP A 425 1.43 -25.89 29.75
CA ASP A 425 2.55 -26.25 30.62
C ASP A 425 3.83 -25.42 30.34
N THR A 426 3.82 -24.56 29.31
CA THR A 426 4.92 -23.68 28.91
C THR A 426 4.67 -22.25 29.40
#